data_AF-A0A377FK68-F1
#
_entry.id   AF-A0A377FK68-F1
#
_cell.length_a   1.000
_cell.length_b   1.000
_cell.length_c   1.000
_cell.angle_alpha   90.00
_cell.angle_beta   90.00
_cell.angle_gamma   90.00
#
_symmetry.space_group_name_H-M   'P 1'
#
loop_
_entity.id
_entity.type
_entity.pdbx_description
1 polymer ?
#
loop_
_entity_poly.entity_id
_entity_poly.type
_entity_poly.pdbx_seq_one_letter_code
_entity_poly.pdbx_strand_id
1 'polypeptide(L)'
;MKQMKEQDLFEDFRDDSVLEYLNDYQENTAYPALLSELNALLRKELARIGADPAHSLELVVAICRYIGGMQVYVPRGNILENLVRDMRIWRDFNGHNIPELVQRYGVTYKTVYKAIKRMRRLECNKYQPDLFYHSPNLPHPVRRPPRRP
;
A
#
# COMPACT_ATOMS: atom_id res chain seq x y z
N MET A 1 16.56 27.00 31.07
CA MET A 1 15.73 25.89 30.56
C MET A 1 16.39 25.33 29.32
N LYS A 2 16.92 24.11 29.41
CA LYS A 2 17.58 23.42 28.30
C LYS A 2 16.47 22.94 27.37
N GLN A 3 16.48 23.34 26.09
CA GLN A 3 15.60 22.78 25.07
C GLN A 3 15.83 21.27 25.03
N MET A 4 14.84 20.50 25.49
CA MET A 4 14.82 19.05 25.38
C MET A 4 14.67 18.76 23.89
N LYS A 5 15.69 18.13 23.28
CA LYS A 5 15.59 17.74 21.88
C LYS A 5 14.47 16.72 21.79
N GLU A 6 13.55 16.92 20.87
CA GLU A 6 12.45 15.98 20.56
C GLU A 6 12.97 14.56 20.23
N GLN A 7 14.27 14.41 19.96
CA GLN A 7 14.98 13.14 19.80
C GLN A 7 15.22 12.37 21.12
N ASP A 8 15.31 13.06 22.26
CA ASP A 8 15.57 12.43 23.57
C ASP A 8 14.29 11.85 24.21
N LEU A 9 13.10 12.24 23.72
CA LEU A 9 11.82 11.70 24.19
C LEU A 9 11.57 10.27 23.65
N PHE A 10 12.41 9.81 22.70
CA PHE A 10 12.20 8.59 21.92
C PHE A 10 13.34 7.56 21.94
N GLU A 11 14.27 7.62 22.89
CA GLU A 11 15.20 6.48 23.11
C GLU A 11 14.51 5.26 23.76
N ASP A 12 13.30 5.43 24.30
CA ASP A 12 12.52 4.40 25.02
C ASP A 12 11.63 3.51 24.13
N PHE A 13 11.58 3.73 22.81
CA PHE A 13 10.68 2.99 21.90
C PHE A 13 11.13 1.57 21.57
N ARG A 14 12.02 0.99 22.39
CA ARG A 14 12.32 -0.45 22.38
C ARG A 14 11.48 -1.24 23.37
N ASP A 15 10.83 -0.55 24.31
CA ASP A 15 9.94 -1.18 25.29
C ASP A 15 8.48 -1.12 24.83
N ASP A 16 7.90 -2.29 24.54
CA ASP A 16 6.51 -2.43 24.13
C ASP A 16 5.52 -2.13 25.27
N SER A 17 5.96 -2.11 26.53
CA SER A 17 5.11 -1.88 27.71
C SER A 17 4.35 -0.56 27.65
N VAL A 18 4.89 0.44 26.94
CA VAL A 18 4.28 1.74 26.72
C VAL A 18 2.89 1.63 26.07
N LEU A 19 2.65 0.59 25.27
CA LEU A 19 1.36 0.37 24.60
C LEU A 19 0.24 -0.03 25.57
N GLU A 20 0.58 -0.59 26.74
CA GLU A 20 -0.42 -0.97 27.75
C GLU A 20 -1.10 0.27 28.35
N TYR A 21 -0.33 1.35 28.54
CA TYR A 21 -0.82 2.62 29.07
C TYR A 21 -1.65 3.43 28.06
N LEU A 22 -1.67 3.07 26.77
CA LEU A 22 -2.49 3.77 25.77
C LEU A 22 -3.99 3.65 26.06
N ASN A 23 -4.42 2.55 26.68
CA ASN A 23 -5.80 2.36 27.09
C ASN A 23 -6.25 3.39 28.13
N ASP A 24 -5.34 3.81 29.01
CA ASP A 24 -5.63 4.77 30.10
C ASP A 24 -5.56 6.23 29.61
N TYR A 25 -4.89 6.48 28.48
CA TYR A 25 -4.70 7.83 27.92
C TYR A 25 -5.84 8.30 26.99
N GLN A 26 -6.59 7.36 26.39
CA GLN A 26 -7.65 7.67 25.43
C GLN A 26 -8.93 6.91 25.77
N GLU A 27 -9.84 7.53 26.51
CA GLU A 27 -11.19 7.01 26.69
C GLU A 27 -11.94 7.03 25.34
N ASN A 28 -12.45 5.88 24.91
CA ASN A 28 -13.36 5.68 23.76
C ASN A 28 -12.78 5.70 22.33
N THR A 29 -11.64 5.06 22.07
CA THR A 29 -11.29 4.75 20.67
C THR A 29 -10.71 3.34 20.47
N ALA A 30 -10.93 2.76 19.30
CA ALA A 30 -10.38 1.44 18.90
C ALA A 30 -8.87 1.49 18.57
N TYR A 31 -8.23 2.66 18.67
CA TYR A 31 -6.85 2.87 18.27
C TYR A 31 -5.81 2.14 19.14
N PRO A 32 -5.95 2.03 20.48
CA PRO A 32 -4.97 1.31 21.30
C PRO A 32 -4.81 -0.16 20.88
N ALA A 33 -5.93 -0.86 20.65
CA ALA A 33 -5.92 -2.26 20.20
C ALA A 33 -5.28 -2.39 18.80
N LEU A 34 -5.61 -1.50 17.87
CA LEU A 34 -5.04 -1.49 16.52
C LEU A 34 -3.51 -1.28 16.54
N LEU A 35 -3.02 -0.36 17.37
CA LEU A 35 -1.59 -0.07 17.47
C LEU A 35 -0.82 -1.24 18.10
N SER A 36 -1.41 -1.91 19.10
CA SER A 36 -0.85 -3.12 19.69
C SER A 36 -0.80 -4.28 18.67
N GLU A 37 -1.88 -4.50 17.92
CA GLU A 37 -1.89 -5.51 16.84
C GLU A 37 -0.86 -5.19 15.75
N LEU A 38 -0.74 -3.93 15.35
CA LEU A 38 0.24 -3.49 14.36
C LEU A 38 1.68 -3.70 14.87
N ASN A 39 1.95 -3.38 16.14
CA ASN A 39 3.27 -3.61 16.74
C ASN A 39 3.62 -5.10 16.75
N ALA A 40 2.69 -5.94 17.21
CA ALA A 40 2.88 -7.39 17.24
C ALA A 40 3.11 -7.98 15.84
N LEU A 41 2.38 -7.49 14.83
CA LEU A 41 2.58 -7.88 13.44
C LEU A 41 3.98 -7.49 12.94
N LEU A 42 4.39 -6.24 13.16
CA LEU A 42 5.71 -5.76 12.71
C LEU A 42 6.84 -6.51 13.42
N ARG A 43 6.72 -6.75 14.72
CA ARG A 43 7.69 -7.54 15.50
C ARG A 43 7.87 -8.93 14.91
N LYS A 44 6.77 -9.61 14.58
CA LYS A 44 6.79 -10.93 13.93
C LYS A 44 7.45 -10.88 12.55
N GLU A 45 7.13 -9.88 11.74
CA GLU A 45 7.70 -9.75 10.39
C GLU A 45 9.19 -9.40 10.40
N LEU A 46 9.64 -8.56 11.34
CA LEU A 46 11.05 -8.26 11.56
C LEU A 46 11.83 -9.53 11.93
N ALA A 47 11.30 -10.32 12.86
CA ALA A 47 11.89 -11.61 13.22
C ALA A 47 11.97 -12.57 12.01
N ARG A 48 10.92 -12.60 11.17
CA ARG A 48 10.86 -13.45 9.97
C ARG A 48 11.94 -13.09 8.95
N ILE A 49 12.30 -11.82 8.82
CA ILE A 49 13.32 -11.35 7.86
C ILE A 49 14.74 -11.30 8.47
N GLY A 50 14.90 -11.69 9.74
CA GLY A 50 16.19 -11.68 10.44
C GLY A 50 16.63 -10.30 10.94
N ALA A 51 15.71 -9.33 11.01
CA ALA A 51 15.93 -8.03 11.62
C ALA A 51 15.63 -8.06 13.13
N ASP A 52 16.14 -7.09 13.88
CA ASP A 52 15.88 -6.97 15.32
C ASP A 52 14.39 -6.65 15.57
N PRO A 53 13.63 -7.55 16.22
CA PRO A 53 12.22 -7.34 16.50
C PRO A 53 11.94 -6.16 17.44
N ALA A 54 12.94 -5.71 18.22
CA ALA A 54 12.80 -4.57 19.13
C ALA A 54 12.53 -3.24 18.40
N HIS A 55 12.79 -3.17 17.09
CA HIS A 55 12.49 -1.97 16.28
C HIS A 55 11.03 -1.88 15.85
N SER A 56 10.16 -2.82 16.24
CA SER A 56 8.75 -2.83 15.84
C SER A 56 8.02 -1.57 16.29
N LEU A 57 8.25 -1.14 17.53
CA LEU A 57 7.57 0.01 18.11
C LEU A 57 8.07 1.33 17.49
N GLU A 58 9.37 1.44 17.20
CA GLU A 58 9.93 2.56 16.43
C GLU A 58 9.22 2.72 15.06
N LEU A 59 8.92 1.61 14.37
CA LEU A 59 8.20 1.62 13.10
C LEU A 59 6.72 2.02 13.26
N VAL A 60 6.04 1.55 14.33
CA VAL A 60 4.66 1.98 14.64
C VAL A 60 4.61 3.49 14.84
N VAL A 61 5.54 4.05 15.61
CA VAL A 61 5.64 5.50 15.83
C VAL A 61 5.87 6.24 14.52
N ALA A 62 6.78 5.75 13.67
CA ALA A 62 7.01 6.34 12.36
C ALA A 62 5.72 6.36 11.52
N ILE A 63 4.98 5.25 11.46
CA ILE A 63 3.69 5.15 10.77
C ILE A 63 2.69 6.18 11.32
N CYS A 64 2.54 6.26 12.64
CA CYS A 64 1.66 7.23 13.29
C CYS A 64 2.06 8.67 12.99
N ARG A 65 3.36 8.99 12.88
CA ARG A 65 3.83 10.33 12.56
C ARG A 65 3.54 10.75 11.12
N TYR A 66 3.65 9.82 10.17
CA TYR A 66 3.47 10.13 8.74
C TYR A 66 2.03 9.99 8.25
N ILE A 67 1.27 9.04 8.82
CA ILE A 67 -0.08 8.67 8.36
C ILE A 67 -1.13 9.05 9.42
N GLY A 68 -0.74 9.37 10.65
CA GLY A 68 -1.65 9.78 11.71
C GLY A 68 -2.43 11.05 11.37
N GLY A 69 -3.66 11.13 11.87
CA GLY A 69 -4.59 12.22 11.59
C GLY A 69 -5.46 12.02 10.34
N MET A 70 -5.17 11.02 9.49
CA MET A 70 -6.01 10.66 8.36
C MET A 70 -6.74 9.33 8.59
N GLN A 71 -8.02 9.24 8.19
CA GLN A 71 -8.74 7.96 8.19
C GLN A 71 -8.40 7.18 6.90
N VAL A 72 -7.54 6.17 7.02
CA VAL A 72 -7.13 5.32 5.90
C VAL A 72 -8.00 4.06 5.83
N TYR A 73 -8.55 3.76 4.65
CA TYR A 73 -9.13 2.46 4.37
C TYR A 73 -8.02 1.48 3.97
N VAL A 74 -7.79 0.45 4.79
CA VAL A 74 -6.91 -0.67 4.43
C VAL A 74 -7.71 -1.71 3.65
N PRO A 75 -7.42 -1.91 2.34
CA PRO A 75 -8.14 -2.88 1.53
C PRO A 75 -7.94 -4.30 2.05
N ARG A 76 -9.03 -5.07 2.18
CA ARG A 76 -8.96 -6.51 2.51
C ARG A 76 -8.67 -7.37 1.27
N GLY A 77 -7.98 -8.48 1.52
CA GLY A 77 -7.75 -9.55 0.54
C GLY A 77 -6.63 -9.26 -0.46
N ASN A 78 -6.71 -9.92 -1.60
CA ASN A 78 -5.58 -10.05 -2.53
C ASN A 78 -5.41 -8.81 -3.42
N ILE A 79 -5.85 -7.62 -3.01
CA ILE A 79 -5.78 -6.41 -3.86
C ILE A 79 -4.33 -6.08 -4.20
N LEU A 80 -3.44 -6.10 -3.21
CA LEU A 80 -2.02 -5.86 -3.42
C LEU A 80 -1.39 -6.96 -4.27
N GLU A 81 -1.68 -8.22 -3.97
CA GLU A 81 -1.20 -9.37 -4.78
C GLU A 81 -1.69 -9.29 -6.23
N ASN A 82 -2.96 -8.93 -6.43
CA ASN A 82 -3.56 -8.72 -7.74
C ASN A 82 -2.85 -7.58 -8.47
N LEU A 83 -2.56 -6.47 -7.79
CA LEU A 83 -1.81 -5.36 -8.37
C LEU A 83 -0.39 -5.81 -8.80
N VAL A 84 0.31 -6.51 -7.91
CA VAL A 84 1.67 -7.04 -8.21
C VAL A 84 1.61 -8.03 -9.38
N ARG A 85 0.63 -8.93 -9.41
CA ARG A 85 0.42 -9.85 -10.53
C ARG A 85 0.15 -9.10 -11.82
N ASP A 86 -0.77 -8.13 -11.78
CA ASP A 86 -1.15 -7.35 -12.96
C ASP A 86 0.05 -6.56 -13.51
N MET A 87 0.92 -6.02 -12.64
CA MET A 87 2.19 -5.39 -13.03
C MET A 87 3.15 -6.37 -13.70
N ARG A 88 3.30 -7.59 -13.15
CA ARG A 88 4.14 -8.64 -13.74
C ARG A 88 3.62 -9.09 -15.10
N ILE A 89 2.31 -9.31 -15.23
CA ILE A 89 1.65 -9.64 -16.50
C ILE A 89 1.92 -8.55 -17.54
N TRP A 90 1.81 -7.28 -17.17
CA TRP A 90 2.06 -6.16 -18.08
C TRP A 90 3.52 -6.08 -18.54
N ARG A 91 4.47 -6.29 -17.63
CA ARG A 91 5.90 -6.30 -17.96
C ARG A 91 6.24 -7.43 -18.95
N ASP A 92 5.63 -8.59 -18.80
CA ASP A 92 5.88 -9.75 -19.64
C ASP A 92 5.03 -9.75 -20.94
N PHE A 93 4.10 -8.81 -21.09
CA PHE A 93 3.21 -8.75 -22.24
C PHE A 93 3.92 -8.19 -23.47
N ASN A 94 4.12 -9.03 -24.49
CA ASN A 94 4.74 -8.65 -25.76
C ASN A 94 3.73 -8.28 -26.84
N GLY A 95 2.43 -8.31 -26.54
CA GLY A 95 1.38 -7.92 -27.48
C GLY A 95 0.47 -9.00 -28.02
N HIS A 96 1.01 -10.21 -28.16
CA HIS A 96 0.30 -11.34 -28.76
C HIS A 96 0.45 -12.63 -27.93
N ASN A 97 1.19 -12.59 -26.82
CA ASN A 97 1.46 -13.74 -25.94
C ASN A 97 0.41 -13.99 -24.84
N ILE A 98 -0.87 -13.69 -25.08
CA ILE A 98 -1.91 -13.87 -24.04
C ILE A 98 -2.04 -15.33 -23.56
N PRO A 99 -2.04 -16.36 -24.45
CA PRO A 99 -2.09 -17.75 -24.01
C PRO A 99 -0.91 -18.14 -23.10
N GLU A 100 0.30 -17.65 -23.41
CA GLU A 100 1.50 -17.89 -22.61
C GLU A 100 1.38 -17.26 -21.23
N LEU A 101 0.83 -16.04 -21.14
CA LEU A 101 0.62 -15.35 -19.86
C LEU A 101 -0.42 -16.06 -18.99
N VAL A 102 -1.50 -16.57 -19.59
CA VAL A 102 -2.52 -17.37 -18.89
C VAL A 102 -1.87 -18.60 -18.24
N GLN A 103 -1.03 -19.31 -18.99
CA GLN A 103 -0.34 -20.50 -18.49
C GLN A 103 0.72 -20.15 -17.44
N ARG A 104 1.58 -19.17 -17.71
CA ARG A 104 2.67 -18.76 -16.81
C ARG A 104 2.16 -18.28 -15.44
N TYR A 105 1.07 -17.52 -15.43
CA TYR A 105 0.55 -16.91 -14.20
C TYR A 105 -0.59 -17.71 -13.56
N GLY A 106 -1.01 -18.83 -14.16
CA GLY A 106 -2.07 -19.70 -13.63
C GLY A 106 -3.41 -18.98 -13.47
N VAL A 107 -3.74 -18.06 -14.39
CA VAL A 107 -4.96 -17.24 -14.32
C VAL A 107 -5.77 -17.34 -15.60
N THR A 108 -7.07 -17.01 -15.51
CA THR A 108 -7.95 -17.00 -16.69
C THR A 108 -7.54 -15.94 -17.71
N TYR A 109 -7.90 -16.15 -18.98
CA TYR A 109 -7.81 -15.14 -20.04
C TYR A 109 -8.41 -13.79 -19.63
N LYS A 110 -9.59 -13.82 -18.99
CA LYS A 110 -10.28 -12.62 -18.51
C LYS A 110 -9.42 -11.80 -17.54
N THR A 111 -8.67 -12.47 -16.67
CA THR A 111 -7.75 -11.83 -15.71
C THR A 111 -6.60 -11.13 -16.45
N VAL A 112 -5.96 -11.81 -17.41
CA VAL A 112 -4.88 -11.22 -18.23
C VAL A 112 -5.36 -10.01 -19.02
N TYR A 113 -6.51 -10.09 -19.67
CA TYR A 113 -7.10 -8.95 -20.38
C TYR A 113 -7.42 -7.77 -19.45
N LYS A 114 -7.94 -8.04 -18.24
CA LYS A 114 -8.21 -7.00 -17.24
C LYS A 114 -6.91 -6.33 -16.77
N ALA A 115 -5.87 -7.11 -16.49
CA ALA A 115 -4.56 -6.60 -16.10
C ALA A 115 -3.99 -5.67 -17.17
N ILE A 116 -3.95 -6.13 -18.43
CA ILE A 116 -3.47 -5.34 -19.58
C ILE A 116 -4.29 -4.05 -19.74
N LYS A 117 -5.62 -4.13 -19.67
CA LYS A 117 -6.49 -2.96 -19.78
C LYS A 117 -6.22 -1.94 -18.67
N ARG A 118 -6.05 -2.40 -17.43
CA ARG A 118 -5.74 -1.55 -16.28
C ARG A 118 -4.40 -0.86 -16.44
N MET A 119 -3.36 -1.59 -16.82
CA MET A 119 -2.01 -1.05 -16.98
C MET A 119 -1.91 -0.07 -18.16
N ARG A 120 -2.58 -0.33 -19.28
CA ARG A 120 -2.70 0.65 -20.39
C ARG A 120 -3.30 1.97 -19.93
N ARG A 121 -4.33 1.95 -19.08
CA ARG A 121 -4.93 3.17 -18.54
C ARG A 121 -3.94 3.97 -17.68
N LEU A 122 -3.14 3.27 -16.86
CA LEU A 122 -2.13 3.91 -16.01
C LEU A 122 -1.00 4.53 -16.85
N GLU A 123 -0.48 3.81 -17.85
CA GLU A 123 0.55 4.31 -18.76
C GLU A 123 0.05 5.51 -19.58
N CYS A 124 -1.18 5.46 -20.13
CA CYS A 124 -1.78 6.61 -20.80
C CYS A 124 -1.80 7.85 -19.91
N ASN A 125 -2.30 7.71 -18.68
CA ASN A 125 -2.44 8.83 -17.76
C ASN A 125 -1.08 9.43 -17.35
N LYS A 126 0.00 8.64 -17.38
CA LYS A 126 1.36 9.08 -17.07
C LYS A 126 1.94 9.99 -18.16
N TYR A 127 1.77 9.62 -19.43
CA TYR A 127 2.37 10.35 -20.56
C TYR A 127 1.44 11.39 -21.18
N GLN A 128 0.13 11.24 -21.01
CA GLN A 128 -0.87 12.18 -21.49
C GLN A 128 -1.93 12.40 -20.41
N PRO A 129 -1.69 13.33 -19.47
CA PRO A 129 -2.71 13.74 -18.52
C PRO A 129 -3.94 14.24 -19.28
N ASP A 130 -5.13 14.05 -18.71
CA ASP A 130 -6.38 14.43 -19.35
C ASP A 130 -6.33 15.90 -19.76
N LEU A 131 -6.46 16.15 -21.06
CA LEU A 131 -6.48 17.52 -21.58
C LEU A 131 -7.78 18.26 -21.20
N PHE A 132 -8.79 17.53 -20.72
CA PHE A 132 -10.09 18.08 -20.35
C PHE A 132 -10.52 17.61 -18.96
N TYR A 133 -10.73 18.56 -18.05
CA TYR A 133 -11.45 18.34 -16.80
C TYR A 133 -12.82 17.72 -17.08
N HIS A 134 -13.12 16.60 -16.42
CA HIS A 134 -14.37 15.89 -16.61
C HIS A 134 -15.53 16.63 -15.94
N SER A 135 -16.42 17.23 -16.74
CA SER A 135 -17.80 17.45 -16.31
C SER A 135 -18.55 16.12 -16.35
N PRO A 136 -19.31 15.75 -15.31
CA PRO A 136 -19.90 14.41 -15.16
C PRO A 136 -20.92 13.98 -16.24
N ASN A 137 -21.29 14.87 -17.17
CA ASN A 137 -22.38 14.67 -18.13
C ASN A 137 -21.98 14.60 -19.61
N LEU A 138 -20.70 14.41 -19.97
CA LEU A 138 -20.29 14.20 -21.37
C LEU A 138 -19.89 12.74 -21.66
N PRO A 139 -20.31 12.17 -22.81
CA PRO A 139 -19.87 10.84 -23.23
C PRO A 139 -18.36 10.81 -23.37
N HIS A 140 -17.76 9.74 -22.85
CA HIS A 140 -16.31 9.59 -22.84
C HIS A 140 -15.78 9.54 -24.28
N PRO A 141 -14.78 10.37 -24.64
CA PRO A 141 -14.11 10.22 -25.93
C PRO A 141 -13.46 8.84 -25.97
N VAL A 142 -13.68 8.11 -27.06
CA VAL A 142 -13.09 6.79 -27.29
C VAL A 142 -11.57 6.94 -27.32
N ARG A 143 -10.91 6.65 -26.18
CA ARG A 143 -9.45 6.69 -26.10
C ARG A 143 -8.90 5.59 -26.99
N ARG A 144 -8.15 5.97 -28.03
CA ARG A 144 -7.31 5.02 -28.75
C ARG A 144 -6.26 4.50 -27.76
N PRO A 145 -6.03 3.17 -27.68
CA PRO A 145 -4.99 2.65 -26.82
C PRO A 145 -3.64 3.29 -27.20
N PRO A 146 -2.77 3.54 -26.22
CA PRO A 146 -1.47 4.12 -26.49
C PRO A 146 -0.73 3.15 -27.42
N ARG A 147 -0.09 3.69 -28.46
CA ARG A 147 0.86 2.90 -29.25
C ARG A 147 2.05 2.63 -28.33
N ARG A 148 2.52 1.38 -28.38
CA ARG A 148 3.62 0.87 -27.55
C ARG A 148 4.88 1.74 -27.73
N PRO A 149 5.87 1.66 -26.80
CA PRO A 149 7.25 1.97 -27.18
C PRO A 149 7.68 1.20 -28.43
#